data_AF-U3TWY2-F1
#
_entry.id   AF-U3TWY2-F1
#
_cell.length_a   1.000
_cell.length_b   1.000
_cell.length_c   1.000
_cell.angle_alpha   90.00
_cell.angle_beta   90.00
_cell.angle_gamma   90.00
#
_symmetry.space_group_name_H-M   'P 1'
#
loop_
_entity.id
_entity.type
_entity.pdbx_description
1 polymer ?
#
loop_
_entity_poly.entity_id
_entity_poly.type
_entity_poly.pdbx_seq_one_letter_code
_entity_poly.pdbx_strand_id
1 'polypeptide(L)' 'MRGRGANFDLNDLYALRALVEYGNFRLAAESICLSQSALSRRIEKLEAALSLRLAPAS' A
#
# COMPACT_ATOMS: atom_id res chain seq x y z
N MET A 1 -1.80 23.38 -13.58
CA MET A 1 -2.37 22.05 -13.26
C MET A 1 -1.43 20.98 -13.81
N ARG A 2 -0.65 20.29 -12.97
CA ARG A 2 0.26 19.22 -13.40
C ARG A 2 -0.23 17.89 -12.81
N GLY A 3 -0.82 17.05 -13.64
CA GLY A 3 -1.05 15.65 -13.30
C GLY A 3 0.29 14.94 -13.22
N ARG A 4 0.86 14.83 -12.01
CA ARG A 4 1.84 13.78 -11.74
C ARG A 4 1.05 12.50 -11.65
N GLY A 5 1.02 11.75 -12.76
CA GLY A 5 0.40 10.44 -12.80
C GLY A 5 0.85 9.63 -11.60
N ALA A 6 -0.12 9.20 -10.80
CA ALA A 6 0.10 8.37 -9.65
C ALA A 6 0.76 7.07 -10.12
N ASN A 7 2.09 6.97 -10.04
CA ASN A 7 2.84 5.86 -10.61
C ASN A 7 2.83 4.66 -9.64
N PHE A 8 1.64 4.16 -9.35
CA PHE A 8 1.41 2.91 -8.62
C PHE A 8 0.91 1.85 -9.58
N ASP A 9 1.35 0.61 -9.38
CA ASP A 9 1.04 -0.50 -10.27
C ASP A 9 -0.07 -1.38 -9.67
N LEU A 10 -0.61 -2.33 -10.45
CA LEU A 10 -1.59 -3.31 -9.96
C LEU A 10 -1.12 -4.06 -8.71
N ASN A 11 0.19 -4.26 -8.63
CA ASN A 11 0.87 -4.80 -7.48
C ASN A 11 0.59 -3.96 -6.22
N ASP A 12 0.72 -2.64 -6.28
CA ASP A 12 0.50 -1.76 -5.13
C ASP A 12 -0.96 -1.84 -4.64
N LEU A 13 -1.91 -1.95 -5.57
CA LEU A 13 -3.34 -2.19 -5.25
C LEU A 13 -3.59 -3.56 -4.62
N TYR A 14 -2.91 -4.61 -5.08
CA TYR A 14 -3.00 -5.94 -4.48
C TYR A 14 -2.47 -5.97 -3.05
N ALA A 15 -1.37 -5.24 -2.79
CA ALA A 15 -0.83 -5.06 -1.45
C ALA A 15 -1.81 -4.34 -0.54
N LEU A 16 -2.48 -3.30 -1.03
CA LEU A 16 -3.52 -2.60 -0.28
C LEU A 16 -4.72 -3.50 0.01
N ARG A 17 -5.20 -4.26 -0.99
CA ARG A 17 -6.30 -5.23 -0.81
C ARG A 17 -5.97 -6.22 0.30
N ALA A 18 -4.77 -6.81 0.27
CA ALA A 18 -4.31 -7.74 1.31
C ALA A 18 -4.26 -7.04 2.68
N LEU A 19 -3.71 -5.82 2.76
CA LEU A 19 -3.66 -5.09 4.03
C LEU A 19 -5.05 -4.82 4.61
N VAL A 20 -6.03 -4.44 3.78
CA VAL A 20 -7.42 -4.22 4.20
C VAL A 20 -8.12 -5.52 4.59
N GLU A 21 -7.86 -6.62 3.88
CA GLU A 21 -8.46 -7.93 4.12
C GLU A 21 -7.97 -8.55 5.43
N TYR A 22 -6.68 -8.41 5.75
CA TYR A 22 -6.07 -9.04 6.94
C TYR A 22 -5.92 -8.07 8.13
N GLY A 23 -6.00 -6.76 7.93
CA GLY A 23 -5.87 -5.74 8.98
C GLY A 23 -4.50 -5.68 9.67
N ASN A 24 -3.52 -6.47 9.22
CA ASN A 24 -2.20 -6.60 9.81
C ASN A 24 -1.13 -6.73 8.73
N PHE A 25 -0.10 -5.87 8.77
CA PHE A 25 0.99 -5.84 7.80
C PHE A 25 1.75 -7.16 7.68
N ARG A 26 1.94 -7.89 8.78
CA ARG A 26 2.67 -9.15 8.74
C ARG A 26 1.84 -10.24 8.05
N LEU A 27 0.58 -10.41 8.46
CA LEU A 27 -0.32 -11.40 7.85
C LEU A 27 -0.61 -11.09 6.38
N ALA A 28 -0.78 -9.80 6.05
CA ALA A 28 -0.97 -9.36 4.68
C ALA A 28 0.26 -9.58 3.79
N ALA A 29 1.48 -9.45 4.34
CA ALA A 29 2.70 -9.72 3.59
C ALA A 29 2.89 -11.23 3.34
N GLU A 30 2.64 -12.05 4.37
CA GLU A 30 2.69 -13.51 4.27
C GLU A 30 1.69 -14.05 3.23
N SER A 31 0.47 -13.50 3.16
CA SER A 31 -0.56 -13.96 2.22
C SER A 31 -0.27 -13.68 0.75
N ILE A 32 0.59 -12.70 0.45
CA ILE A 32 1.02 -12.37 -0.92
C ILE A 32 2.50 -12.64 -1.18
N CYS A 33 3.13 -13.48 -0.34
CA CYS A 33 4.53 -13.89 -0.45
C CYS A 33 5.53 -12.71 -0.49
N LEU A 34 5.29 -11.67 0.31
CA LEU A 34 6.20 -10.54 0.48
C LEU A 34 6.79 -10.50 1.89
N SER A 35 7.90 -9.78 2.04
CA SER A 35 8.33 -9.33 3.36
C SER A 35 7.46 -8.16 3.83
N GLN A 36 7.31 -8.01 5.15
CA GLN A 36 6.57 -6.89 5.74
C GLN A 36 7.11 -5.53 5.25
N SER A 37 8.43 -5.38 5.10
CA SER A 37 9.07 -4.15 4.61
C SER A 37 8.77 -3.87 3.12
N ALA A 38 8.67 -4.91 2.30
CA ALA A 38 8.27 -4.77 0.89
C ALA A 38 6.78 -4.38 0.77
N LEU A 39 5.91 -4.95 1.61
CA LEU A 39 4.51 -4.55 1.70
C LEU A 39 4.41 -3.08 2.13
N SER A 40 5.10 -2.68 3.22
CA SER A 40 5.08 -1.30 3.73
C SER A 40 5.48 -0.28 2.68
N ARG A 41 6.56 -0.52 1.93
CA ARG A 41 6.98 0.38 0.83
C ARG A 41 5.94 0.52 -0.27
N ARG A 42 5.22 -0.55 -0.61
CA ARG A 42 4.17 -0.50 -1.65
C ARG A 42 2.99 0.33 -1.19
N ILE A 43 2.62 0.22 0.09
CA ILE A 43 1.57 1.04 0.70
C ILE A 43 1.99 2.50 0.76
N GLU A 44 3.19 2.82 1.24
CA GLU A 44 3.72 4.20 1.27
C GLU A 44 3.76 4.83 -0.13
N LYS A 45 4.20 4.07 -1.14
CA LYS A 45 4.22 4.52 -2.54
C LYS A 45 2.80 4.81 -3.05
N LEU A 46 1.84 3.95 -2.70
CA LEU A 46 0.43 4.13 -3.06
C LEU A 46 -0.18 5.37 -2.38
N GLU A 47 0.05 5.56 -1.08
CA GLU A 47 -0.41 6.74 -0.32
C GLU A 47 0.19 8.04 -0.87
N ALA A 48 1.50 8.03 -1.17
CA ALA A 48 2.20 9.18 -1.75
C ALA A 48 1.66 9.53 -3.16
N ALA A 49 1.38 8.51 -3.97
CA ALA A 49 0.87 8.68 -5.32
C ALA A 49 -0.60 9.18 -5.33
N LEU A 50 -1.40 8.76 -4.36
CA LEU A 50 -2.78 9.20 -4.19
C LEU A 50 -2.89 10.56 -3.48
N SER A 51 -1.80 11.07 -2.88
CA SER A 51 -1.81 12.26 -2.00
C SER A 51 -2.90 12.19 -0.91
N LEU A 52 -3.32 10.97 -0.58
CA LEU A 52 -4.37 10.64 0.38
C LEU A 52 -3.68 9.96 1.56
N ARG A 53 -3.70 10.62 2.72
CA ARG A 53 -3.34 10.01 4.00
C ARG A 53 -4.46 9.04 4.37
N LEU A 54 -4.22 7.73 4.30
CA LEU A 54 -5.24 6.73 4.62
C LEU A 54 -5.20 6.30 6.10
N ALA A 55 -4.15 6.63 6.85
CA ALA A 55 -4.08 6.35 8.29
C ALA A 55 -4.42 7.59 9.15
N PRO A 56 -5.43 7.54 10.03
CA PRO A 56 -5.59 8.54 11.08
C PRO A 56 -4.42 8.42 12.05
N ALA A 57 -3.74 9.54 12.30
CA ALA A 57 -2.88 9.65 13.47
C ALA A 57 -3.77 9.52 14.71
N SER A 58 -3.38 8.59 15.59
CA SER A 58 -3.71 8.45 17.02
C SER A 58 -4.87 9.26 17.59
#